data_AF-A0A7K4MWG3-F1
#
_entry.id   AF-A0A7K4MWG3-F1
#
_cell.length_a   1.000
_cell.length_b   1.000
_cell.length_c   1.000
_cell.angle_alpha   90.00
_cell.angle_beta   90.00
_cell.angle_gamma   90.00
#
_symmetry.space_group_name_H-M   'P 1'
#
loop_
_entity.id
_entity.type
_entity.pdbx_description
1 polymer ?
#
loop_
_entity_poly.entity_id
_entity_poly.type
_entity_poly.pdbx_seq_one_letter_code
_entity_poly.pdbx_strand_id
1 'polypeptide(L)'
;MTQEMRKVVLETVIPSKFKYIARDLNGSVHVFENEPNLDYGTNKSPVPCDMWDVYEGETMQLSSKTPVSAGLLTEELGDWRDSCKELTELARKDTNENQ
;
A
#
# COMPACT_ATOMS: atom_id res chain seq x y z
N MET A 1 -9.83 10.81 24.40
CA MET A 1 -10.49 11.53 23.28
C MET A 1 -10.16 10.76 22.03
N THR A 2 -11.15 10.19 21.35
CA THR A 2 -10.96 9.62 20.01
C THR A 2 -10.60 10.76 19.07
N GLN A 3 -9.46 10.65 18.41
CA GLN A 3 -9.02 11.64 17.43
C GLN A 3 -9.92 11.52 16.20
N GLU A 4 -10.60 12.60 15.80
CA GLU A 4 -11.37 12.61 14.55
C GLU A 4 -10.40 12.41 13.37
N MET A 5 -10.60 11.34 12.60
CA MET A 5 -9.80 11.03 11.43
C MET A 5 -10.54 11.39 10.14
N ARG A 6 -9.79 11.74 9.11
CA ARG A 6 -10.33 12.03 7.78
C ARG A 6 -9.60 11.23 6.72
N LYS A 7 -10.36 10.50 5.91
CA LYS A 7 -9.85 9.89 4.69
C LYS A 7 -9.58 10.99 3.66
N VAL A 8 -8.37 11.00 3.13
CA VAL A 8 -7.94 11.93 2.07
C VAL A 8 -7.46 11.14 0.86
N VAL A 9 -7.63 11.72 -0.33
CA VAL A 9 -7.06 11.22 -1.58
C VAL A 9 -6.01 12.23 -2.03
N LEU A 10 -4.81 11.75 -2.35
CA LEU A 10 -3.67 12.58 -2.75
C LEU A 10 -3.16 12.15 -4.12
N GLU A 11 -2.57 13.10 -4.84
CA GLU A 11 -1.84 12.84 -6.08
C GLU A 11 -0.34 12.81 -5.79
N THR A 12 0.38 11.89 -6.42
CA THR A 12 1.85 11.77 -6.32
C THR A 12 2.41 11.13 -7.59
N VAL A 13 3.73 11.15 -7.74
CA VAL A 13 4.45 10.54 -8.87
C VAL A 13 5.43 9.50 -8.32
N ILE A 14 5.48 8.34 -8.97
CA ILE A 14 6.38 7.24 -8.64
C ILE A 14 7.06 6.72 -9.92
N PRO A 15 8.19 6.02 -9.82
CA PRO A 15 8.77 5.31 -10.96
C PRO A 15 7.79 4.28 -11.55
N SER A 16 7.70 4.22 -12.88
CA SER A 16 6.75 3.35 -13.60
C SER A 16 7.00 1.85 -13.45
N LYS A 17 8.12 1.45 -12.83
CA LYS A 17 8.43 0.05 -12.53
C LYS A 17 7.54 -0.51 -11.42
N PHE A 18 7.00 0.34 -10.55
CA PHE A 18 6.08 -0.07 -9.50
C PHE A 18 4.69 -0.33 -10.09
N LYS A 19 4.14 -1.51 -9.82
CA LYS A 19 2.87 -2.01 -10.38
C LYS A 19 1.76 -2.13 -9.34
N TYR A 20 2.10 -2.17 -8.06
CA TYR A 20 1.12 -2.34 -6.98
C TYR A 20 1.27 -1.25 -5.92
N ILE A 21 0.17 -0.93 -5.24
CA ILE A 21 0.12 -0.04 -4.09
C ILE A 21 -0.66 -0.72 -2.97
N ALA A 22 -0.18 -0.60 -1.74
CA ALA A 22 -0.92 -1.05 -0.56
C ALA A 22 -0.62 -0.17 0.66
N ARG A 23 -1.55 -0.23 1.63
CA ARG A 23 -1.44 0.39 2.94
C ARG A 23 -1.05 -0.65 3.99
N ASP A 24 -0.21 -0.24 4.92
CA ASP A 24 0.15 -1.01 6.12
C ASP A 24 -0.95 -0.98 7.19
N LEU A 25 -0.94 -1.94 8.11
CA LEU A 25 -1.69 -1.89 9.37
C LEU A 25 -1.48 -0.58 10.14
N ASN A 26 -0.26 -0.01 10.09
CA ASN A 26 0.07 1.28 10.73
C ASN A 26 -0.30 2.52 9.89
N GLY A 27 -0.92 2.33 8.72
CA GLY A 27 -1.38 3.41 7.84
C GLY A 27 -0.33 3.98 6.89
N SER A 28 0.94 3.55 6.96
CA SER A 28 1.93 3.89 5.93
C SER A 28 1.51 3.31 4.58
N VAL A 29 1.84 4.01 3.49
CA VAL A 29 1.52 3.60 2.12
C VAL A 29 2.81 3.30 1.39
N HIS A 30 2.82 2.23 0.62
CA HIS A 30 3.98 1.78 -0.13
C HIS A 30 3.56 1.32 -1.52
N VAL A 31 4.54 1.29 -2.42
CA VAL A 31 4.40 0.75 -3.77
C VAL A 31 5.41 -0.35 -4.03
N PHE A 32 5.03 -1.29 -4.88
CA PHE A 32 5.77 -2.52 -5.13
C PHE A 32 5.89 -2.81 -6.63
N GLU A 33 7.05 -3.33 -7.02
CA GLU A 33 7.29 -3.77 -8.39
C GLU A 33 6.49 -5.02 -8.76
N ASN A 34 6.36 -5.94 -7.81
CA ASN A 34 5.59 -7.18 -7.93
C ASN A 34 4.47 -7.23 -6.89
N GLU A 35 3.51 -8.12 -7.09
CA GLU A 35 2.39 -8.28 -6.16
C GLU A 35 2.93 -8.69 -4.79
N PRO A 36 2.69 -7.88 -3.73
CA PRO A 36 3.17 -8.20 -2.40
C PRO A 36 2.38 -9.36 -1.82
N ASN A 37 3.05 -10.19 -1.02
CA ASN A 37 2.37 -11.22 -0.26
C ASN A 37 1.77 -10.61 1.03
N LEU A 38 0.46 -10.37 1.02
CA LEU A 38 -0.25 -9.80 2.17
C LEU A 38 -0.81 -10.88 3.12
N ASP A 39 -0.42 -12.14 2.89
CA ASP A 39 -0.91 -13.28 3.62
C ASP A 39 -0.20 -13.47 4.97
N TYR A 40 -0.38 -12.50 5.87
CA TYR A 40 -0.01 -12.67 7.26
C TYR A 40 -1.07 -13.51 7.98
N GLY A 41 -0.77 -14.79 8.22
CA GLY A 41 -1.57 -15.67 9.06
C GLY A 41 -2.60 -16.56 8.35
N THR A 42 -2.57 -16.68 7.02
CA THR A 42 -3.32 -17.74 6.31
C THR A 42 -2.39 -18.72 5.57
N ASN A 43 -2.96 -19.82 5.06
CA ASN A 43 -2.25 -21.02 4.62
C ASN A 43 -1.36 -20.87 3.36
N LYS A 44 -1.18 -19.68 2.77
CA LYS A 44 -0.31 -19.52 1.59
C LYS A 44 1.13 -19.10 1.92
N SER A 45 1.45 -18.76 3.17
CA SER A 45 2.84 -18.64 3.63
C SER A 45 3.00 -19.09 5.09
N PRO A 46 3.72 -20.20 5.36
CA PRO A 46 3.88 -20.76 6.70
C PRO A 46 4.86 -19.98 7.60
N VAL A 47 5.46 -18.91 7.10
CA VAL A 47 6.44 -18.09 7.82
C VAL A 47 5.86 -16.68 7.99
N PRO A 48 5.79 -16.14 9.21
CA PRO A 48 5.46 -14.74 9.44
C PRO A 48 6.62 -13.88 8.89
N CYS A 49 6.56 -13.59 7.59
CA CYS A 49 7.39 -12.56 6.97
C CYS A 49 6.79 -11.21 7.32
N ASP A 50 7.64 -10.23 7.63
CA ASP A 50 7.17 -8.86 7.78
C ASP A 50 6.54 -8.43 6.45
N MET A 51 5.48 -7.62 6.51
CA MET A 51 4.58 -7.23 5.41
C MET A 51 5.23 -6.69 4.13
N TRP A 52 6.55 -6.50 4.14
CA TRP A 52 7.35 -5.89 3.09
C TRP A 52 8.48 -6.80 2.59
N ASP A 53 8.51 -8.06 3.04
CA ASP A 53 9.34 -9.10 2.44
C ASP A 53 8.78 -9.45 1.06
N VAL A 54 9.05 -8.56 0.11
CA VAL A 54 9.00 -8.90 -1.30
C VAL A 54 10.04 -9.99 -1.52
N TYR A 55 9.60 -11.22 -1.74
CA TYR A 55 10.51 -12.31 -2.13
C TYR A 55 11.31 -11.91 -3.39
N GLU A 56 10.69 -11.10 -4.26
CA GLU A 56 11.28 -10.55 -5.48
C GLU A 56 10.76 -9.13 -5.78
N GLY A 57 11.62 -8.28 -6.33
CA GLY A 57 11.27 -6.91 -6.78
C GLY A 57 11.53 -5.83 -5.74
N GLU A 58 11.42 -4.57 -6.14
CA GLU A 58 11.63 -3.43 -5.25
C GLU A 58 10.34 -2.96 -4.53
N THR A 59 10.54 -2.34 -3.37
CA THR A 59 9.51 -1.66 -2.58
C THR A 59 9.93 -0.21 -2.29
N MET A 60 8.96 0.71 -2.26
CA MET A 60 9.17 2.12 -1.93
C MET A 60 8.05 2.66 -1.03
N GLN A 61 8.44 3.26 0.10
CA GLN A 61 7.52 3.93 1.00
C GLN A 61 7.09 5.29 0.44
N LEU A 62 5.79 5.54 0.35
CA LEU A 62 5.20 6.82 -0.06
C LEU A 62 4.83 7.70 1.13
N SER A 63 4.42 7.09 2.25
CA SER A 63 4.06 7.84 3.46
C SER A 63 4.55 7.16 4.73
N SER A 64 4.88 7.96 5.72
CA SER A 64 5.20 7.49 7.07
C SER A 64 3.96 6.94 7.78
N LYS A 65 4.17 6.18 8.86
CA LYS A 65 3.10 5.66 9.72
C LYS A 65 2.18 6.79 10.22
N THR A 66 0.88 6.51 10.32
CA THR A 66 -0.07 7.42 10.94
C THR A 66 0.14 7.39 12.46
N PRO A 67 0.23 8.55 13.16
CA PRO A 67 0.50 8.60 14.60
C PRO A 67 -0.74 8.27 15.46
N VAL A 68 -1.44 7.19 15.13
CA VAL A 68 -2.64 6.69 15.83
C VAL A 68 -2.56 5.16 15.98
N SER A 69 -3.44 4.57 16.79
CA SER A 69 -3.46 3.11 16.94
C SER A 69 -3.99 2.41 15.68
N ALA A 70 -3.47 1.21 15.41
CA ALA A 70 -3.90 0.40 14.28
C ALA A 70 -5.40 0.04 14.32
N GLY A 71 -5.96 -0.19 15.52
CA GLY A 71 -7.39 -0.48 15.67
C GLY A 71 -8.28 0.64 15.13
N LEU A 72 -7.93 1.90 15.42
CA LEU A 72 -8.66 3.05 14.88
C LEU A 72 -8.53 3.15 13.35
N LEU A 73 -7.36 2.81 12.79
CA LEU A 73 -7.18 2.78 11.34
C LEU A 73 -8.03 1.70 10.68
N THR A 74 -8.16 0.53 11.30
CA THR A 74 -9.03 -0.55 10.80
C THR A 74 -10.50 -0.14 10.82
N GLU A 75 -10.95 0.54 11.88
CA GLU A 75 -12.33 1.06 11.97
C GLU A 75 -12.65 2.06 10.85
N GLU A 76 -11.73 2.98 10.53
CA GLU A 76 -11.98 4.02 9.52
C GLU A 76 -11.65 3.63 8.07
N LEU A 77 -10.64 2.78 7.86
CA LEU A 77 -10.12 2.47 6.52
C LEU A 77 -10.35 1.00 6.11
N GLY A 78 -10.92 0.17 6.98
CA GLY A 78 -11.11 -1.26 6.77
C GLY A 78 -9.83 -2.08 6.94
N ASP A 79 -9.90 -3.37 6.62
CA ASP A 79 -8.74 -4.25 6.60
C ASP A 79 -7.71 -3.71 5.60
N TRP A 80 -6.46 -3.63 6.04
CA TRP A 80 -5.37 -3.13 5.21
C TRP A 80 -5.05 -4.10 4.06
N ARG A 81 -5.38 -5.39 4.20
CA ARG A 81 -5.18 -6.40 3.13
C ARG A 81 -6.00 -6.10 1.88
N ASP A 82 -7.19 -5.53 2.07
CA ASP A 82 -8.10 -5.13 0.99
C ASP A 82 -7.64 -3.84 0.30
N SER A 83 -6.57 -3.19 0.78
CA SER A 83 -6.04 -1.96 0.19
C SER A 83 -5.13 -2.19 -1.03
N CYS A 84 -4.67 -3.43 -1.24
CA CYS A 84 -3.77 -3.76 -2.34
C CYS A 84 -4.45 -3.61 -3.69
N LYS A 85 -3.85 -2.85 -4.59
CA LYS A 85 -4.36 -2.63 -5.94
C LYS A 85 -3.25 -2.59 -6.95
N GLU A 86 -3.53 -3.09 -8.14
CA GLU A 86 -2.68 -2.86 -9.31
C GLU A 86 -2.84 -1.41 -9.79
N LEU A 87 -1.72 -0.74 -10.03
CA LEU A 87 -1.66 0.67 -10.43
C LEU A 87 -2.11 0.88 -11.89
N THR A 88 -2.31 -0.17 -12.67
CA THR A 88 -2.92 -0.10 -14.01
C THR A 88 -4.37 0.39 -13.96
N GLU A 89 -5.07 0.21 -12.84
CA GLU A 89 -6.42 0.73 -12.62
C GLU A 89 -6.44 2.23 -12.23
N LEU A 90 -5.30 2.79 -11.82
CA LEU A 90 -5.20 4.12 -11.21
C LEU A 90 -4.35 5.13 -12.02
N ALA A 91 -3.48 4.66 -12.91
CA ALA A 91 -2.60 5.52 -13.69
C ALA A 91 -3.25 5.94 -15.02
N ARG A 92 -3.48 7.24 -15.21
CA ARG A 92 -3.59 7.78 -16.57
C ARG A 92 -2.24 7.54 -17.24
N LYS A 93 -2.24 6.90 -18.41
CA LYS A 93 -1.04 6.83 -19.25
C LYS A 93 -0.69 8.27 -19.64
N ASP A 94 0.38 8.79 -19.06
CA ASP A 94 1.06 9.96 -19.62
C ASP A 94 1.68 9.51 -20.95
N THR A 95 0.85 9.56 -22.00
CA THR A 95 1.30 9.33 -23.35
C THR A 95 2.11 10.57 -23.71
N ASN A 96 3.43 10.46 -23.67
CA ASN A 96 4.32 11.43 -24.30
C ASN A 96 4.15 11.35 -25.82
N GLU A 97 3.03 11.85 -26.34
CA GLU A 97 2.95 12.32 -27.71
C GLU A 97 3.59 13.70 -27.75
N ASN A 98 4.91 13.75 -27.85
CA ASN A 98 5.67 14.85 -28.46
C ASN A 98 7.17 14.51 -28.46
N GLN A 99 7.61 13.77 -29.48
CA GLN A 99 8.78 14.14 -30.31
C GLN A 99 8.86 13.27 -31.56
#